data_AF-A0A7X0RXG0-F1
#
_entry.id   AF-A0A7X0RXG0-F1
#
_cell.length_a   1.000
_cell.length_b   1.000
_cell.length_c   1.000
_cell.angle_alpha   90.00
_cell.angle_beta   90.00
_cell.angle_gamma   90.00
#
_symmetry.space_group_name_H-M   'P 1'
#
loop_
_entity.id
_entity.type
_entity.pdbx_description
1 polymer ?
#
loop_
_entity_poly.entity_id
_entity_poly.type
_entity_poly.pdbx_seq_one_letter_code
_entity_poly.pdbx_strand_id
1 'polypeptide(L)'
;MACRIGRLVGQWRKRAKLVHKGGIKVLDEKEPARNAPVENIKAEKQPEEIGAVEKGKAEQSSAKTGRGKKAKDETQAEEIDRLAFERALWAEGAIHIAGVDEVGRGCLFGDVVAAAVILPQGLILDGVDDSKQLSEKKRDALYDLILENAVAWHVGRVDAETIDRINIRQASRLAMKLAVEGLGAVPDHLLVDAESVSLPIPQTAIVKGDARSQSIGAASIVAKVTRDRLCAEMWEALYPGYGIEVHKGYATKTHREALLRMGPTPMHRRSFLNGIFAEQQLLF
;
A
#
# COMPACT_ATOMS: atom_id res chain seq x y z
N MET A 1 17.81 -11.93 -31.10
CA MET A 1 17.24 -11.28 -29.90
C MET A 1 15.82 -11.78 -29.56
N ALA A 2 14.91 -11.92 -30.53
CA ALA A 2 13.53 -12.40 -30.34
C ALA A 2 13.40 -13.81 -29.69
N CYS A 3 14.28 -14.76 -30.02
CA CYS A 3 14.22 -16.14 -29.50
C CYS A 3 14.55 -16.26 -27.99
N ARG A 4 15.29 -15.29 -27.43
CA ARG A 4 15.65 -15.25 -25.99
C ARG A 4 14.54 -14.60 -25.17
N ILE A 5 13.91 -13.56 -25.73
CA ILE A 5 12.73 -12.89 -25.17
C ILE A 5 11.55 -13.87 -25.06
N GLY A 6 11.25 -14.63 -26.12
CA GLY A 6 10.17 -15.62 -26.08
C GLY A 6 10.36 -16.73 -25.03
N ARG A 7 11.60 -17.13 -24.77
CA ARG A 7 11.94 -18.13 -23.73
C ARG A 7 11.84 -17.57 -22.32
N LEU A 8 12.25 -16.32 -22.10
CA LEU A 8 12.13 -15.62 -20.83
C LEU A 8 10.67 -15.28 -20.51
N VAL A 9 9.90 -14.77 -21.48
CA VAL A 9 8.44 -14.55 -21.33
C VAL A 9 7.72 -15.88 -21.06
N GLY A 10 8.16 -16.98 -21.66
CA GLY A 10 7.64 -18.33 -21.40
C GLY A 10 7.97 -18.89 -20.00
N GLN A 11 9.19 -18.68 -19.50
CA GLN A 11 9.60 -19.04 -18.13
C GLN A 11 8.92 -18.16 -17.08
N TRP A 12 8.78 -16.85 -17.36
CA TRP A 12 8.05 -15.94 -16.50
C TRP A 12 6.55 -16.25 -16.50
N ARG A 13 5.92 -16.64 -17.62
CA ARG A 13 4.53 -17.16 -17.62
C ARG A 13 4.37 -18.42 -16.76
N LYS A 14 5.38 -19.30 -16.71
CA LYS A 14 5.38 -20.49 -15.84
C LYS A 14 5.60 -20.14 -14.35
N ARG A 15 6.42 -19.13 -14.02
CA ARG A 15 6.56 -18.59 -12.66
C ARG A 15 5.38 -17.69 -12.24
N ALA A 16 4.77 -16.95 -13.16
CA ALA A 16 3.57 -16.16 -12.95
C ALA A 16 2.34 -17.04 -12.70
N LYS A 17 2.32 -18.28 -13.22
CA LYS A 17 1.38 -19.32 -12.76
C LYS A 17 1.52 -19.65 -11.27
N LEU A 18 2.69 -19.44 -10.64
CA LEU A 18 2.83 -19.49 -9.18
C LEU A 18 2.31 -18.21 -8.50
N VAL A 19 2.37 -17.05 -9.16
CA VAL A 19 1.81 -15.75 -8.69
C VAL A 19 0.30 -15.64 -8.94
N HIS A 20 -0.34 -16.69 -9.49
CA HIS A 20 -1.76 -16.73 -9.85
C HIS A 20 -2.63 -17.60 -8.94
N LYS A 21 -2.17 -17.94 -7.73
CA LYS A 21 -3.01 -18.66 -6.76
C LYS A 21 -3.95 -17.69 -6.02
N GLY A 22 -4.88 -17.10 -6.77
CA GLY A 22 -6.13 -16.59 -6.23
C GLY A 22 -7.11 -17.76 -6.14
N GLY A 23 -7.36 -18.23 -4.92
CA GLY A 23 -8.31 -19.29 -4.63
C GLY A 23 -8.51 -19.33 -3.12
N ILE A 24 -9.76 -19.42 -2.69
CA ILE A 24 -10.15 -19.44 -1.28
C ILE A 24 -9.40 -20.59 -0.59
N LYS A 25 -8.58 -20.28 0.42
CA LYS A 25 -8.19 -21.30 1.39
C LYS A 25 -9.41 -21.55 2.26
N VAL A 26 -10.07 -22.69 2.05
CA VAL A 26 -11.13 -23.15 2.96
C VAL A 26 -10.48 -23.34 4.32
N LEU A 27 -10.77 -22.45 5.26
CA LEU A 27 -10.42 -22.63 6.67
C LEU A 27 -11.49 -23.56 7.25
N ASP A 28 -11.08 -24.74 7.73
CA ASP A 28 -11.96 -25.63 8.49
C ASP A 28 -12.52 -24.85 9.68
N GLU A 29 -13.84 -24.66 9.69
CA GLU A 29 -14.58 -24.05 10.79
C GLU A 29 -14.39 -24.90 12.06
N LYS A 30 -13.58 -24.43 13.00
CA LYS A 30 -13.66 -24.88 14.39
C LYS A 30 -14.51 -23.89 15.16
N GLU A 31 -15.72 -24.32 15.53
CA GLU A 31 -16.62 -23.61 16.44
C GLU A 31 -15.87 -23.16 17.71
N PRO A 32 -15.95 -21.88 18.10
CA PRO A 32 -15.66 -21.50 19.48
C PRO A 32 -16.92 -21.60 20.35
N ALA A 33 -16.65 -22.05 21.57
CA ALA A 33 -17.60 -22.52 22.56
C ALA A 33 -18.61 -21.47 23.08
N ARG A 34 -19.72 -22.00 23.58
CA ARG A 34 -20.90 -21.33 24.13
C ARG A 34 -20.60 -20.42 25.33
N ASN A 35 -21.18 -19.22 25.27
CA ASN A 35 -21.65 -18.26 26.29
C ASN A 35 -21.17 -18.38 27.76
N ALA A 36 -20.73 -17.22 28.28
CA ALA A 36 -20.96 -16.80 29.68
C ALA A 36 -21.56 -15.37 29.69
N PRO A 37 -22.37 -14.98 30.70
CA PRO A 37 -23.26 -13.82 30.63
C PRO A 37 -22.53 -12.50 30.94
N VAL A 38 -22.91 -11.44 30.22
CA VAL A 38 -22.48 -10.06 30.49
C VAL A 38 -23.47 -9.43 31.48
N GLU A 39 -22.98 -9.05 32.66
CA GLU A 39 -23.74 -8.27 33.64
C GLU A 39 -23.78 -6.78 33.25
N ASN A 40 -24.98 -6.20 33.38
CA ASN A 40 -25.30 -4.80 33.13
C ASN A 40 -24.66 -3.87 34.16
N ILE A 41 -23.96 -2.82 33.71
CA ILE A 41 -23.66 -1.64 34.53
C ILE A 41 -24.33 -0.41 33.90
N LYS A 42 -25.18 0.22 34.72
CA LYS A 42 -26.03 1.38 34.41
C LYS A 42 -25.22 2.67 34.35
N ALA A 43 -25.71 3.58 33.53
CA ALA A 43 -25.31 4.98 33.40
C ALA A 43 -25.75 5.84 34.58
N GLU A 44 -24.95 6.86 34.93
CA GLU A 44 -25.33 8.13 35.61
C GLU A 44 -24.16 9.13 35.44
N LYS A 45 -24.29 10.13 34.56
CA LYS A 45 -24.67 11.55 34.78
C LYS A 45 -23.67 12.43 35.57
N GLN A 46 -23.20 13.48 34.90
CA GLN A 46 -22.51 14.67 35.43
C GLN A 46 -23.47 15.57 36.26
N PRO A 47 -22.96 16.56 37.01
CA PRO A 47 -22.83 17.92 36.45
C PRO A 47 -21.57 18.73 36.85
N GLU A 48 -21.18 19.66 35.96
CA GLU A 48 -20.90 21.11 36.10
C GLU A 48 -20.77 21.70 37.55
N GLU A 49 -20.00 22.75 37.92
CA GLU A 49 -19.42 23.90 37.22
C GLU A 49 -18.54 24.77 38.21
N ILE A 50 -17.59 25.55 37.67
CA ILE A 50 -16.96 26.85 38.07
C ILE A 50 -16.63 27.30 39.52
N GLY A 51 -15.44 27.93 39.67
CA GLY A 51 -15.10 28.86 40.76
C GLY A 51 -13.71 29.55 40.67
N ALA A 52 -13.72 30.85 40.34
CA ALA A 52 -12.74 31.97 40.40
C ALA A 52 -11.35 31.81 41.11
N VAL A 53 -10.22 32.20 40.46
CA VAL A 53 -9.47 33.50 40.46
C VAL A 53 -8.80 33.89 41.78
N GLU A 54 -7.46 34.00 41.79
CA GLU A 54 -6.76 35.14 42.42
C GLU A 54 -5.33 35.37 41.88
N LYS A 55 -4.90 36.64 41.96
CA LYS A 55 -3.70 37.25 41.35
C LYS A 55 -2.51 37.27 42.32
N GLY A 56 -1.28 37.17 41.80
CA GLY A 56 -0.04 37.52 42.51
C GLY A 56 1.05 38.02 41.54
N LYS A 57 1.64 39.17 41.85
CA LYS A 57 2.57 39.95 41.01
C LYS A 57 4.03 39.49 41.15
N ALA A 58 4.76 39.64 40.03
CA ALA A 58 6.13 40.11 39.80
C ALA A 58 7.26 39.80 40.80
N GLU A 59 8.38 39.29 40.28
CA GLU A 59 9.69 39.93 40.38
C GLU A 59 10.72 39.38 39.39
N GLN A 60 11.56 40.27 38.85
CA GLN A 60 12.69 40.00 37.95
C GLN A 60 13.96 39.73 38.77
N SER A 61 14.79 38.76 38.36
CA SER A 61 16.24 38.88 38.54
C SER A 61 17.01 38.05 37.49
N SER A 62 18.22 38.54 37.19
CA SER A 62 19.03 38.25 36.02
C SER A 62 20.10 37.18 36.28
N ALA A 63 20.44 36.46 35.20
CA ALA A 63 21.72 35.82 34.87
C ALA A 63 22.28 34.68 35.76
N LYS A 64 22.43 33.49 35.17
CA LYS A 64 23.74 32.94 34.74
C LYS A 64 23.63 31.53 34.14
N THR A 65 24.28 31.41 32.99
CA THR A 65 24.93 30.27 32.33
C THR A 65 25.03 28.95 33.12
N GLY A 66 24.48 27.87 32.52
CA GLY A 66 24.75 26.49 32.90
C GLY A 66 24.37 25.53 31.77
N ARG A 67 25.35 24.79 31.25
CA ARG A 67 25.21 23.72 30.23
C ARG A 67 24.14 22.69 30.66
N GLY A 68 22.96 22.78 30.06
CA GLY A 68 21.95 21.72 30.09
C GLY A 68 22.17 20.76 28.94
N LYS A 69 22.46 19.48 29.24
CA LYS A 69 22.34 18.39 28.27
C LYS A 69 20.93 18.45 27.68
N LYS A 70 20.80 18.60 26.36
CA LYS A 70 19.52 18.43 25.67
C LYS A 70 18.99 17.04 26.01
N ALA A 71 17.95 17.00 26.83
CA ALA A 71 17.11 15.82 27.00
C ALA A 71 16.66 15.39 25.61
N LYS A 72 16.82 14.10 25.31
CA LYS A 72 16.18 13.49 24.15
C LYS A 72 14.69 13.68 24.37
N ASP A 73 14.07 14.44 23.49
CA ASP A 73 12.63 14.52 23.36
C ASP A 73 12.19 13.15 22.83
N GLU A 74 11.98 12.20 23.75
CA GLU A 74 11.35 10.93 23.46
C GLU A 74 9.89 11.26 23.20
N THR A 75 9.59 11.62 21.96
CA THR A 75 8.21 11.62 21.47
C THR A 75 7.72 10.20 21.64
N GLN A 76 6.92 9.96 22.67
CA GLN A 76 6.16 8.72 22.82
C GLN A 76 5.33 8.59 21.56
N ALA A 77 5.78 7.77 20.61
CA ALA A 77 5.00 7.42 19.44
C ALA A 77 3.77 6.70 19.98
N GLU A 78 2.60 7.35 19.91
CA GLU A 78 1.34 6.70 20.23
C GLU A 78 1.27 5.39 19.46
N GLU A 79 1.07 4.29 20.18
CA GLU A 79 0.97 2.96 19.60
C GLU A 79 -0.33 2.91 18.78
N ILE A 80 -0.21 3.03 17.45
CA ILE A 80 -1.36 3.07 16.55
C ILE A 80 -1.96 1.66 16.46
N ASP A 81 -3.21 1.49 16.89
CA ASP A 81 -3.98 0.26 16.64
C ASP A 81 -4.31 0.15 15.14
N ARG A 82 -3.51 -0.66 14.43
CA ARG A 82 -3.66 -0.93 12.98
C ARG A 82 -4.83 -1.84 12.64
N LEU A 83 -5.57 -2.34 13.63
CA LEU A 83 -6.77 -3.14 13.42
C LEU A 83 -8.04 -2.39 13.82
N ALA A 84 -7.97 -1.09 14.14
CA ALA A 84 -9.13 -0.34 14.60
C ALA A 84 -10.30 -0.37 13.60
N PHE A 85 -10.00 -0.26 12.30
CA PHE A 85 -11.02 -0.31 11.24
C PHE A 85 -11.59 -1.72 11.06
N GLU A 86 -10.71 -2.73 11.04
CA GLU A 86 -11.08 -4.13 10.93
C GLU A 86 -11.96 -4.57 12.11
N ARG A 87 -11.58 -4.22 13.33
CA ARG A 87 -12.35 -4.52 14.56
C ARG A 87 -13.73 -3.89 14.55
N ALA A 88 -13.85 -2.64 14.08
CA ALA A 88 -15.15 -1.99 13.97
C ALA A 88 -16.06 -2.75 13.00
N LEU A 89 -15.55 -3.12 11.82
CA LEU A 89 -16.30 -3.89 10.82
C LEU A 89 -16.64 -5.31 11.30
N TRP A 90 -15.73 -5.98 12.00
CA TRP A 90 -16.01 -7.29 12.62
C TRP A 90 -17.12 -7.19 13.68
N ALA A 91 -17.16 -6.12 14.46
CA ALA A 91 -18.23 -5.88 15.43
C ALA A 91 -19.61 -5.64 14.77
N GLU A 92 -19.60 -5.14 13.52
CA GLU A 92 -20.79 -4.99 12.68
C GLU A 92 -21.18 -6.29 11.93
N GLY A 93 -20.39 -7.36 12.08
CA GLY A 93 -20.69 -8.68 11.50
C GLY A 93 -20.04 -8.96 10.15
N ALA A 94 -19.17 -8.07 9.64
CA ALA A 94 -18.37 -8.37 8.45
C ALA A 94 -17.38 -9.51 8.74
N ILE A 95 -17.23 -10.46 7.80
CA ILE A 95 -16.30 -11.60 7.93
C ILE A 95 -15.10 -11.36 7.02
N HIS A 96 -15.35 -11.06 5.75
CA HIS A 96 -14.33 -10.87 4.72
C HIS A 96 -14.09 -9.38 4.46
N ILE A 97 -13.03 -8.85 5.07
CA ILE A 97 -12.57 -7.48 4.84
C ILE A 97 -11.38 -7.53 3.88
N ALA A 98 -11.49 -6.82 2.75
CA ALA A 98 -10.39 -6.71 1.80
C ALA A 98 -9.68 -5.36 1.95
N GLY A 99 -8.37 -5.40 2.25
CA GLY A 99 -7.50 -4.24 2.10
C GLY A 99 -7.09 -4.06 0.65
N VAL A 100 -7.03 -2.80 0.19
CA VAL A 100 -6.71 -2.46 -1.21
C VAL A 100 -5.77 -1.26 -1.26
N ASP A 101 -4.67 -1.40 -2.01
CA ASP A 101 -3.68 -0.34 -2.24
C ASP A 101 -3.00 -0.51 -3.62
N GLU A 102 -2.41 0.57 -4.13
CA GLU A 102 -1.70 0.64 -5.39
C GLU A 102 -0.27 1.15 -5.31
N VAL A 103 0.52 0.83 -6.33
CA VAL A 103 1.90 1.30 -6.49
C VAL A 103 2.19 1.68 -7.93
N GLY A 104 3.11 2.64 -8.10
CA GLY A 104 3.66 3.00 -9.40
C GLY A 104 2.95 4.17 -10.08
N ARG A 105 2.12 4.94 -9.37
CA ARG A 105 1.44 6.11 -9.95
C ARG A 105 2.38 7.16 -10.53
N GLY A 106 3.45 7.49 -9.80
CA GLY A 106 4.44 8.49 -10.23
C GLY A 106 5.55 7.98 -11.15
N CYS A 107 5.45 6.75 -11.67
CA CYS A 107 6.49 6.20 -12.55
C CYS A 107 6.33 6.68 -13.99
N LEU A 108 7.44 6.90 -14.71
CA LEU A 108 7.46 7.15 -16.15
C LEU A 108 7.33 5.86 -16.95
N PHE A 109 7.71 4.74 -16.35
CA PHE A 109 7.80 3.44 -16.99
C PHE A 109 6.97 2.40 -16.23
N GLY A 110 6.34 1.52 -16.99
CA GLY A 110 5.68 0.33 -16.49
C GLY A 110 4.25 0.55 -16.05
N ASP A 111 3.64 -0.55 -15.64
CA ASP A 111 2.24 -0.61 -15.22
C ASP A 111 2.03 0.13 -13.89
N VAL A 112 0.78 0.50 -13.63
CA VAL A 112 0.27 0.68 -12.27
C VAL A 112 -0.23 -0.67 -11.78
N VAL A 113 0.15 -1.01 -10.55
CA VAL A 113 -0.14 -2.32 -9.94
C VAL A 113 -0.91 -2.08 -8.66
N ALA A 114 -2.00 -2.80 -8.45
CA ALA A 114 -2.74 -2.79 -7.19
C ALA A 114 -2.90 -4.21 -6.67
N ALA A 115 -3.08 -4.34 -5.36
CA ALA A 115 -3.40 -5.61 -4.74
C ALA A 115 -4.66 -5.49 -3.89
N ALA A 116 -5.37 -6.61 -3.76
CA ALA A 116 -6.43 -6.79 -2.79
C ALA A 116 -6.09 -8.00 -1.93
N VAL A 117 -6.23 -7.88 -0.62
CA VAL A 117 -5.85 -8.93 0.34
C VAL A 117 -6.94 -9.07 1.40
N ILE A 118 -7.41 -10.30 1.62
CA ILE A 118 -8.28 -10.68 2.72
C ILE A 118 -7.48 -11.52 3.71
N LEU A 119 -7.32 -11.02 4.93
CA LEU A 119 -6.67 -11.73 6.03
C LEU A 119 -7.71 -12.45 6.90
N PRO A 120 -7.34 -13.55 7.58
CA PRO A 120 -8.19 -14.18 8.60
C PRO A 120 -8.54 -13.18 9.71
N GLN A 121 -9.77 -13.27 10.21
CA GLN A 121 -10.21 -12.45 11.34
C GLN A 121 -9.31 -12.67 12.56
N GLY A 122 -8.91 -11.58 13.21
CA GLY A 122 -8.06 -11.60 14.40
C GLY A 122 -6.58 -11.94 14.16
N LEU A 123 -6.17 -12.22 12.91
CA LEU A 123 -4.74 -12.36 12.60
C LEU A 123 -4.02 -11.01 12.81
N ILE A 124 -2.95 -11.04 13.57
CA ILE A 124 -2.04 -9.91 13.75
C ILE A 124 -0.73 -10.25 13.05
N LEU A 125 -0.30 -9.39 12.12
CA LEU A 125 0.95 -9.51 11.41
C LEU A 125 1.91 -8.43 11.88
N ASP A 126 2.82 -8.82 12.78
CA ASP A 126 3.83 -7.92 13.31
C ASP A 126 4.71 -7.31 12.21
N GLY A 127 4.87 -6.00 12.25
CA GLY A 127 5.73 -5.28 11.30
C GLY A 127 5.07 -4.97 9.95
N VAL A 128 3.79 -5.32 9.73
CA VAL A 128 3.00 -4.71 8.65
C VAL A 128 2.79 -3.24 8.99
N ASP A 129 3.45 -2.39 8.22
CA ASP A 129 3.50 -0.93 8.36
C ASP A 129 3.56 -0.32 6.95
N ASP A 130 3.68 1.01 6.86
CA ASP A 130 3.97 1.72 5.61
C ASP A 130 5.12 1.02 4.88
N SER A 131 4.78 0.44 3.73
CA SER A 131 5.71 -0.39 2.96
C SER A 131 6.95 0.41 2.57
N LYS A 132 6.89 1.74 2.48
CA LYS A 132 8.01 2.62 2.14
C LYS A 132 9.04 2.74 3.27
N GLN A 133 8.64 2.51 4.51
CA GLN A 133 9.51 2.55 5.69
C GLN A 133 10.23 1.21 5.95
N LEU A 134 9.74 0.13 5.33
CA LEU A 134 10.34 -1.20 5.44
C LEU A 134 11.53 -1.39 4.49
N SER A 135 12.58 -2.06 4.97
CA SER A 135 13.66 -2.51 4.09
C SER A 135 13.15 -3.56 3.10
N GLU A 136 13.78 -3.69 1.93
CA GLU A 136 13.41 -4.66 0.89
C GLU A 136 13.35 -6.10 1.47
N LYS A 137 14.36 -6.49 2.25
CA LYS A 137 14.40 -7.80 2.92
C LYS A 137 13.22 -8.04 3.88
N LYS A 138 12.82 -7.04 4.67
CA LYS A 138 11.66 -7.16 5.57
C LYS A 138 10.36 -7.27 4.78
N ARG A 139 10.26 -6.48 3.71
CA ARG A 139 9.09 -6.44 2.83
C ARG A 139 8.89 -7.77 2.09
N ASP A 140 9.96 -8.39 1.61
CA ASP A 140 9.90 -9.73 0.99
C ASP A 140 9.47 -10.80 1.99
N ALA A 141 10.01 -10.78 3.22
CA ALA A 141 9.59 -11.72 4.25
C ALA A 141 8.11 -11.56 4.62
N LEU A 142 7.63 -10.32 4.74
CA LEU A 142 6.22 -10.03 4.98
C LEU A 142 5.34 -10.40 3.79
N TYR A 143 5.81 -10.21 2.57
CA TYR A 143 5.08 -10.64 1.37
C TYR A 143 4.76 -12.13 1.43
N ASP A 144 5.76 -12.97 1.69
CA ASP A 144 5.57 -14.42 1.77
C ASP A 144 4.61 -14.76 2.92
N LEU A 145 4.80 -14.16 4.10
CA LEU A 145 3.91 -14.36 5.26
C LEU A 145 2.46 -13.96 4.98
N ILE A 146 2.24 -12.83 4.30
CA ILE A 146 0.89 -12.36 3.91
C ILE A 146 0.26 -13.37 2.96
N LEU A 147 0.95 -13.80 1.91
CA LEU A 147 0.38 -14.74 0.92
C LEU A 147 0.10 -16.12 1.52
N GLU A 148 0.94 -16.56 2.46
CA GLU A 148 0.79 -17.82 3.19
C GLU A 148 -0.42 -17.82 4.13
N ASN A 149 -0.75 -16.68 4.75
CA ASN A 149 -1.83 -16.59 5.74
C ASN A 149 -3.13 -16.00 5.18
N ALA A 150 -3.09 -15.26 4.08
CA ALA A 150 -4.28 -14.66 3.47
C ALA A 150 -5.30 -15.74 3.06
N VAL A 151 -6.58 -15.42 3.33
CA VAL A 151 -7.75 -16.20 2.90
C VAL A 151 -7.87 -16.12 1.38
N ALA A 152 -7.72 -14.92 0.84
CA ALA A 152 -7.68 -14.64 -0.58
C ALA A 152 -6.81 -13.40 -0.84
N TRP A 153 -6.17 -13.37 -2.00
CA TRP A 153 -5.46 -12.20 -2.48
C TRP A 153 -5.38 -12.24 -4.01
N HIS A 154 -5.26 -11.06 -4.62
CA HIS A 154 -5.08 -10.95 -6.06
C HIS A 154 -4.38 -9.63 -6.42
N VAL A 155 -3.71 -9.61 -7.57
CA VAL A 155 -2.99 -8.44 -8.09
C VAL A 155 -3.61 -7.99 -9.41
N GLY A 156 -4.10 -6.76 -9.44
CA GLY A 156 -4.55 -6.07 -10.65
C GLY A 156 -3.43 -5.25 -11.28
N ARG A 157 -3.37 -5.23 -12.61
CA ARG A 157 -2.36 -4.47 -13.37
C ARG A 157 -3.03 -3.72 -14.50
N VAL A 158 -2.59 -2.49 -14.75
CA VAL A 158 -3.00 -1.69 -15.90
C VAL A 158 -1.76 -1.15 -16.59
N ASP A 159 -1.64 -1.45 -17.88
CA ASP A 159 -0.46 -1.15 -18.70
C ASP A 159 -0.30 0.34 -19.02
N ALA A 160 0.91 0.71 -19.46
CA ALA A 160 1.27 2.09 -19.80
C ALA A 160 0.38 2.69 -20.90
N GLU A 161 0.02 1.90 -21.92
CA GLU A 161 -0.86 2.33 -23.01
C GLU A 161 -2.26 2.69 -22.50
N THR A 162 -2.82 1.85 -21.61
CA THR A 162 -4.11 2.12 -20.99
C THR A 162 -4.01 3.33 -20.06
N ILE A 163 -2.94 3.48 -19.28
CA ILE A 163 -2.70 4.67 -18.46
C ILE A 163 -2.73 5.95 -19.31
N ASP A 164 -2.06 5.95 -20.46
CA ASP A 164 -2.06 7.09 -21.37
C ASP A 164 -3.46 7.38 -21.93
N ARG A 165 -4.27 6.33 -22.19
CA ARG A 165 -5.64 6.46 -22.72
C ARG A 165 -6.64 6.99 -21.69
N ILE A 166 -6.59 6.52 -20.45
CA ILE A 166 -7.62 6.80 -19.43
C ILE A 166 -7.15 7.69 -18.29
N ASN A 167 -5.92 8.19 -18.32
CA ASN A 167 -5.19 8.87 -17.25
C ASN A 167 -4.85 8.00 -16.03
N ILE A 168 -3.84 8.44 -15.27
CA ILE A 168 -3.28 7.65 -14.15
C ILE A 168 -4.27 7.44 -13.00
N ARG A 169 -5.18 8.40 -12.74
CA ARG A 169 -6.14 8.25 -11.66
C ARG A 169 -7.15 7.16 -11.98
N GLN A 170 -7.71 7.15 -13.19
CA GLN A 170 -8.64 6.08 -13.59
C GLN A 170 -7.93 4.73 -13.76
N ALA A 171 -6.70 4.72 -14.26
CA ALA A 171 -5.91 3.50 -14.35
C ALA A 171 -5.60 2.89 -12.97
N SER A 172 -5.35 3.71 -11.95
CA SER A 172 -5.15 3.23 -10.58
C SER A 172 -6.41 2.58 -10.03
N ARG A 173 -7.58 3.22 -10.22
CA ARG A 173 -8.88 2.64 -9.85
C ARG A 173 -9.22 1.38 -10.61
N LEU A 174 -8.88 1.33 -11.90
CA LEU A 174 -9.05 0.13 -12.71
C LEU A 174 -8.16 -1.00 -12.20
N ALA A 175 -6.90 -0.73 -11.84
CA ALA A 175 -6.02 -1.73 -11.24
C ALA A 175 -6.59 -2.24 -9.90
N MET A 176 -7.09 -1.36 -9.03
CA MET A 176 -7.75 -1.76 -7.78
C MET A 176 -8.99 -2.61 -8.04
N LYS A 177 -9.83 -2.20 -8.99
CA LYS A 177 -11.03 -2.96 -9.38
C LYS A 177 -10.66 -4.38 -9.85
N LEU A 178 -9.67 -4.50 -10.74
CA LEU A 178 -9.16 -5.79 -11.21
C LEU A 178 -8.56 -6.63 -10.07
N ALA A 179 -7.93 -5.98 -9.09
CA ALA A 179 -7.43 -6.67 -7.90
C ALA A 179 -8.58 -7.27 -7.10
N VAL A 180 -9.64 -6.50 -6.80
CA VAL A 180 -10.81 -6.98 -6.04
C VAL A 180 -11.58 -8.06 -6.82
N GLU A 181 -11.86 -7.86 -8.10
CA GLU A 181 -12.61 -8.81 -8.93
C GLU A 181 -11.89 -10.17 -9.06
N GLY A 182 -10.56 -10.19 -8.98
CA GLY A 182 -9.78 -11.42 -9.06
C GLY A 182 -9.59 -12.18 -7.74
N LEU A 183 -10.15 -11.70 -6.62
CA LEU A 183 -10.07 -12.39 -5.33
C LEU A 183 -10.76 -13.77 -5.35
N GLY A 184 -11.73 -13.98 -6.23
CA GLY A 184 -12.53 -15.21 -6.31
C GLY A 184 -13.54 -15.38 -5.15
N ALA A 185 -13.52 -14.47 -4.18
CA ALA A 185 -14.53 -14.28 -3.14
C ALA A 185 -15.00 -12.82 -3.18
N VAL A 186 -16.28 -12.59 -2.87
CA VAL A 186 -16.81 -11.24 -2.73
C VAL A 186 -16.57 -10.79 -1.28
N PRO A 187 -15.76 -9.75 -1.03
CA PRO A 187 -15.59 -9.19 0.31
C PRO A 187 -16.90 -8.57 0.80
N ASP A 188 -17.11 -8.60 2.11
CA ASP A 188 -18.21 -7.89 2.77
C ASP A 188 -17.94 -6.38 2.81
N HIS A 189 -16.66 -5.99 2.94
CA HIS A 189 -16.24 -4.59 2.99
C HIS A 189 -14.84 -4.38 2.39
N LEU A 190 -14.62 -3.23 1.76
CA LEU A 190 -13.31 -2.80 1.27
C LEU A 190 -12.72 -1.71 2.16
N LEU A 191 -11.48 -1.88 2.60
CA LEU A 191 -10.64 -0.82 3.16
C LEU A 191 -9.66 -0.37 2.06
N VAL A 192 -9.73 0.88 1.63
CA VAL A 192 -8.99 1.38 0.46
C VAL A 192 -8.12 2.58 0.84
N ASP A 193 -6.85 2.60 0.41
CA ASP A 193 -5.99 3.78 0.64
C ASP A 193 -6.44 4.97 -0.23
N ALA A 194 -6.94 6.01 0.45
CA ALA A 194 -7.27 7.34 -0.11
C ALA A 194 -8.08 7.40 -1.43
N GLU A 195 -8.75 6.32 -1.83
CA GLU A 195 -9.49 6.21 -3.09
C GLU A 195 -10.78 5.39 -2.93
N SER A 196 -11.60 5.38 -3.99
CA SER A 196 -12.78 4.52 -4.08
C SER A 196 -12.72 3.62 -5.32
N VAL A 197 -13.21 2.39 -5.14
CA VAL A 197 -13.29 1.37 -6.20
C VAL A 197 -14.72 1.32 -6.72
N SER A 198 -14.88 1.35 -8.05
CA SER A 198 -16.20 1.32 -8.71
C SER A 198 -16.79 -0.10 -8.72
N LEU A 199 -17.18 -0.56 -7.54
CA LEU A 199 -17.83 -1.83 -7.26
C LEU A 199 -18.97 -1.60 -6.26
N PRO A 200 -20.08 -2.37 -6.34
CA PRO A 200 -21.21 -2.26 -5.44
C PRO A 200 -20.94 -2.99 -4.10
N ILE A 201 -19.76 -2.75 -3.52
CA ILE A 201 -19.32 -3.32 -2.23
C ILE A 201 -19.17 -2.16 -1.25
N PRO A 202 -19.67 -2.30 0.00
CA PRO A 202 -19.39 -1.34 1.07
C PRO A 202 -17.88 -1.05 1.17
N GLN A 203 -17.52 0.21 1.30
CA GLN A 203 -16.11 0.60 1.27
C GLN A 203 -15.82 1.82 2.15
N THR A 204 -14.65 1.81 2.78
CA THR A 204 -14.12 2.92 3.56
C THR A 204 -12.79 3.36 2.95
N ALA A 205 -12.75 4.60 2.46
CA ALA A 205 -11.51 5.23 2.03
C ALA A 205 -10.76 5.77 3.25
N ILE A 206 -9.52 5.34 3.46
CA ILE A 206 -8.70 5.74 4.60
C ILE A 206 -7.50 6.52 4.10
N VAL A 207 -7.35 7.76 4.55
CA VAL A 207 -6.14 8.56 4.26
C VAL A 207 -4.95 7.96 5.01
N LYS A 208 -3.86 7.65 4.27
CA LYS A 208 -2.68 6.94 4.79
C LYS A 208 -3.08 5.59 5.38
N GLY A 209 -3.89 4.86 4.63
CA GLY A 209 -4.44 3.58 5.04
C GLY A 209 -3.36 2.53 5.28
N ASP A 210 -2.26 2.56 4.52
CA ASP A 210 -1.11 1.68 4.66
C ASP A 210 -0.49 1.72 6.08
N ALA A 211 -0.49 2.89 6.72
CA ALA A 211 0.02 3.06 8.09
C ALA A 211 -1.05 2.82 9.19
N ARG A 212 -2.34 2.76 8.83
CA ARG A 212 -3.47 2.80 9.78
C ARG A 212 -4.37 1.56 9.77
N SER A 213 -4.26 0.73 8.72
CA SER A 213 -5.00 -0.52 8.57
C SER A 213 -4.02 -1.62 8.15
N GLN A 214 -4.00 -2.72 8.90
CA GLN A 214 -3.18 -3.89 8.57
C GLN A 214 -3.58 -4.47 7.21
N SER A 215 -4.88 -4.47 6.89
CA SER A 215 -5.37 -4.99 5.61
C SER A 215 -4.82 -4.16 4.44
N ILE A 216 -4.88 -2.83 4.53
CA ILE A 216 -4.32 -1.94 3.50
C ILE A 216 -2.79 -2.07 3.46
N GLY A 217 -2.12 -2.11 4.62
CA GLY A 217 -0.66 -2.31 4.68
C GLY A 217 -0.22 -3.62 4.02
N ALA A 218 -0.97 -4.71 4.22
CA ALA A 218 -0.72 -5.98 3.55
C ALA A 218 -0.89 -5.86 2.02
N ALA A 219 -1.94 -5.20 1.55
CA ALA A 219 -2.13 -4.93 0.12
C ALA A 219 -1.00 -4.06 -0.46
N SER A 220 -0.55 -3.04 0.28
CA SER A 220 0.58 -2.18 -0.10
C SER A 220 1.86 -2.98 -0.33
N ILE A 221 2.19 -3.87 0.61
CA ILE A 221 3.34 -4.76 0.54
C ILE A 221 3.23 -5.68 -0.68
N VAL A 222 2.08 -6.32 -0.87
CA VAL A 222 1.83 -7.24 -2.00
C VAL A 222 1.97 -6.51 -3.34
N ALA A 223 1.35 -5.34 -3.50
CA ALA A 223 1.44 -4.54 -4.72
C ALA A 223 2.89 -4.11 -5.00
N LYS A 224 3.58 -3.59 -3.97
CA LYS A 224 4.94 -3.05 -4.07
C LYS A 224 5.98 -4.11 -4.41
N VAL A 225 6.01 -5.23 -3.69
CA VAL A 225 6.94 -6.33 -3.97
C VAL A 225 6.68 -6.91 -5.37
N THR A 226 5.41 -7.09 -5.74
CA THR A 226 5.07 -7.59 -7.08
C THR A 226 5.59 -6.66 -8.18
N ARG A 227 5.37 -5.34 -8.05
CA ARG A 227 5.86 -4.37 -9.02
C ARG A 227 7.39 -4.29 -9.06
N ASP A 228 8.06 -4.39 -7.92
CA ASP A 228 9.53 -4.31 -7.86
C ASP A 228 10.19 -5.54 -8.50
N ARG A 229 9.60 -6.73 -8.32
CA ARG A 229 10.03 -7.96 -9.02
C ARG A 229 9.81 -7.88 -10.53
N LEU A 230 8.68 -7.30 -10.97
CA LEU A 230 8.45 -7.01 -12.40
C LEU A 230 9.53 -6.09 -12.97
N CYS A 231 9.91 -5.03 -12.23
CA CYS A 231 10.99 -4.13 -12.62
C CYS A 231 12.34 -4.85 -12.73
N ALA A 232 12.73 -5.56 -11.67
CA ALA A 232 14.05 -6.18 -11.55
C ALA A 232 14.26 -7.37 -12.48
N GLU A 233 13.20 -8.11 -12.78
CA GLU A 233 13.30 -9.30 -13.61
C GLU A 233 12.84 -9.01 -15.05
N MET A 234 11.53 -9.00 -15.25
CA MET A 234 10.95 -9.06 -16.59
C MET A 234 11.22 -7.78 -17.39
N TRP A 235 11.03 -6.61 -16.78
CA TRP A 235 11.14 -5.34 -17.49
C TRP A 235 12.59 -4.95 -17.77
N GLU A 236 13.51 -5.14 -16.82
CA GLU A 236 14.94 -4.94 -17.08
C GLU A 236 15.45 -5.84 -18.21
N ALA A 237 15.05 -7.12 -18.23
CA ALA A 237 15.45 -8.05 -19.28
C ALA A 237 14.87 -7.69 -20.67
N LEU A 238 13.69 -7.08 -20.72
CA LEU A 238 13.05 -6.65 -21.97
C LEU A 238 13.61 -5.33 -22.49
N TYR A 239 14.04 -4.43 -21.60
CA TYR A 239 14.51 -3.08 -21.94
C TYR A 239 15.85 -2.81 -21.24
N PRO A 240 16.92 -3.54 -21.62
CA PRO A 240 18.22 -3.40 -20.96
C PRO A 240 18.82 -2.02 -21.19
N GLY A 241 19.52 -1.49 -20.19
CA GLY A 241 20.27 -0.24 -20.28
C GLY A 241 19.52 1.01 -19.81
N TYR A 242 18.26 0.87 -19.42
CA TYR A 242 17.51 1.93 -18.75
C TYR A 242 17.77 1.97 -17.24
N GLY A 243 18.11 0.84 -16.60
CA GLY A 243 18.32 0.74 -15.15
C GLY A 243 17.03 0.57 -14.34
N ILE A 244 16.01 -0.03 -14.97
CA ILE A 244 14.65 -0.25 -14.43
C ILE A 244 14.71 -1.04 -13.13
N GLU A 245 15.62 -2.00 -13.01
CA GLU A 245 15.81 -2.77 -11.79
C GLU A 245 16.12 -1.90 -10.56
N VAL A 246 16.81 -0.77 -10.74
CA VAL A 246 17.24 0.10 -9.64
C VAL A 246 16.17 1.14 -9.35
N HIS A 247 15.81 1.95 -10.34
CA HIS A 247 14.90 3.09 -10.13
C HIS A 247 13.42 2.72 -10.26
N LYS A 248 13.08 1.45 -10.55
CA LYS A 248 11.71 0.91 -10.60
C LYS A 248 10.77 1.70 -11.53
N GLY A 249 11.31 2.34 -12.55
CA GLY A 249 10.58 3.21 -13.48
C GLY A 249 10.25 4.63 -12.99
N TYR A 250 10.69 5.05 -11.80
CA TYR A 250 10.55 6.43 -11.33
C TYR A 250 11.42 7.40 -12.12
N ALA A 251 11.06 8.69 -12.13
CA ALA A 251 11.79 9.76 -12.81
C ALA A 251 13.09 10.14 -12.08
N THR A 252 14.04 9.21 -11.95
CA THR A 252 15.39 9.53 -11.46
C THR A 252 16.21 10.22 -12.55
N LYS A 253 17.32 10.85 -12.16
CA LYS A 253 18.29 11.42 -13.11
C LYS A 253 18.76 10.37 -14.11
N THR A 254 19.16 9.19 -13.63
CA THR A 254 19.62 8.07 -14.46
C THR A 254 18.56 7.60 -15.46
N HIS A 255 17.29 7.52 -15.05
CA HIS A 255 16.21 7.13 -15.93
C HIS A 255 15.96 8.16 -17.03
N ARG A 256 15.95 9.46 -16.68
CA ARG A 256 15.81 10.55 -17.65
C ARG A 256 16.97 10.55 -18.65
N GLU A 257 18.20 10.41 -18.20
CA GLU A 257 19.37 10.34 -19.08
C GLU A 257 19.29 9.16 -20.06
N ALA A 258 18.90 7.96 -19.58
CA ALA A 258 18.70 6.81 -20.45
C ALA A 258 17.57 7.06 -21.48
N LEU A 259 16.47 7.68 -21.05
CA LEU A 259 15.33 8.01 -21.89
C LEU A 259 15.68 9.03 -22.98
N LEU A 260 16.51 10.03 -22.67
CA LEU A 260 17.02 11.00 -23.65
C LEU A 260 18.00 10.37 -24.63
N ARG A 261 18.86 9.46 -24.16
CA ARG A 261 19.88 8.78 -24.98
C ARG A 261 19.28 7.71 -25.90
N MET A 262 18.36 6.91 -25.40
CA MET A 262 17.86 5.69 -26.05
C MET A 262 16.43 5.85 -26.60
N GLY A 263 15.77 6.95 -26.26
CA GLY A 263 14.38 7.20 -26.59
C GLY A 263 13.39 6.44 -25.70
N PRO A 264 12.09 6.74 -25.81
CA PRO A 264 11.03 6.07 -25.06
C PRO A 264 10.59 4.75 -25.71
N THR A 265 10.33 3.74 -24.88
CA THR A 265 9.85 2.40 -25.26
C THR A 265 8.30 2.30 -25.21
N PRO A 266 7.68 1.18 -25.62
CA PRO A 266 6.23 0.98 -25.45
C PRO A 266 5.75 0.96 -23.99
N MET A 267 6.61 0.60 -23.03
CA MET A 267 6.27 0.61 -21.60
C MET A 267 6.44 1.99 -20.94
N HIS A 268 6.92 2.99 -21.67
CA HIS A 268 6.98 4.35 -21.17
C HIS A 268 5.63 5.05 -21.38
N ARG A 269 5.13 5.70 -20.32
CA ARG A 269 3.87 6.45 -20.30
C ARG A 269 4.06 7.77 -21.02
N ARG A 270 3.60 7.86 -22.26
CA ARG A 270 3.83 9.00 -23.15
C ARG A 270 3.29 10.30 -22.57
N SER A 271 2.14 10.24 -21.91
CA SER A 271 1.52 11.39 -21.25
C SER A 271 2.38 12.01 -20.14
N PHE A 272 3.37 11.29 -19.61
CA PHE A 272 4.26 11.73 -18.53
C PHE A 272 5.57 12.34 -19.04
N LEU A 273 5.87 12.22 -20.34
CA LEU A 273 7.18 12.60 -20.89
C LEU A 273 7.25 14.02 -21.44
N ASN A 274 6.11 14.71 -21.58
CA ASN A 274 6.03 16.02 -22.22
C ASN A 274 6.99 17.05 -21.61
N GLY A 275 7.16 17.06 -20.29
CA GLY A 275 8.09 17.99 -19.62
C GLY A 275 9.57 17.63 -19.82
N ILE A 276 9.90 16.35 -20.01
CA ILE A 276 11.29 15.87 -20.09
C ILE A 276 11.93 16.25 -21.43
N PHE A 277 11.16 16.18 -22.52
CA PHE A 277 11.66 16.56 -23.84
C PHE A 277 11.61 18.07 -24.10
N ALA A 278 10.70 18.79 -23.44
CA ALA A 278 10.65 20.25 -23.51
C ALA A 278 11.86 20.92 -22.83
N GLU A 279 12.35 20.38 -21.70
CA GLU A 279 13.56 20.89 -21.03
C GLU A 279 14.83 20.78 -21.88
N GLN A 280 14.94 19.76 -22.75
CA GLN A 280 16.08 19.65 -23.67
C GLN A 280 16.06 20.74 -24.75
N GLN A 281 14.89 21.11 -25.27
CA GLN A 281 14.79 22.13 -26.32
C GLN A 281 15.14 23.55 -25.86
N LEU A 282 15.13 23.82 -24.55
CA LEU A 282 15.52 25.11 -23.97
C LEU A 282 17.01 25.20 -23.61
N LEU A 283 17.73 24.08 -23.63
CA LEU A 283 19.16 23.99 -23.30
C LEU A 283 20.06 23.94 -24.54
N PHE A 284 19.46 23.94 -25.74
CA PHE A 284 20.12 24.07 -27.04
C PHE A 284 19.60 25.32 -27.75
#